data_AF-A0A3D0WAE9-F1
#
_entry.id   AF-A0A3D0WAE9-F1
#
_cell.length_a   1.000
_cell.length_b   1.000
_cell.length_c   1.000
_cell.angle_alpha   90.00
_cell.angle_beta   90.00
_cell.angle_gamma   90.00
#
_symmetry.space_group_name_H-M   'P 1'
#
loop_
_entity.id
_entity.type
_entity.pdbx_description
1 polymer ?
#
loop_
_entity_poly.entity_id
_entity_poly.type
_entity_poly.pdbx_seq_one_letter_code
_entity_poly.pdbx_strand_id
1 'polypeptide(L)'
;MRAATILKIAASALAGAAFSCPLLAQEAVPAVTCPAPAMEQVRVVARMPHDPRAFTQGLIFHSGALLETTGQYGQSQLRRLDARTGKVLVRRTLPVDQFGEGLGRIGNELVALTWTNGVAHRFAADTLKPLGSFRYQGEGWGLTSDGKRWIRSDGSDNLIFHDAATFKETGRVRVTLAGTPLPELNELEWIGGLVFANVWHSDVIVAIDPKTGCVARRFDLSPLSREVAAGDPEAVLNGIAWDEKGKRLYVTGKDWPRLFEIALPERK
;
A
#
# COMPACT_ATOMS: atom_id res chain seq x y z
N MET A 1 16.56 36.73 74.67
CA MET A 1 17.56 35.85 75.33
C MET A 1 17.31 34.43 74.85
N ARG A 2 18.39 33.75 74.42
CA ARG A 2 18.53 32.32 74.07
C ARG A 2 17.99 31.89 72.69
N ALA A 3 18.71 31.14 71.86
CA ALA A 3 20.12 30.76 71.77
C ALA A 3 20.30 30.15 70.36
N ALA A 4 21.34 30.54 69.64
CA ALA A 4 21.67 29.99 68.32
C ALA A 4 22.39 28.64 68.46
N THR A 5 22.00 27.65 67.66
CA THR A 5 22.75 26.39 67.50
C THR A 5 23.25 26.33 66.06
N ILE A 6 24.58 26.37 65.89
CA ILE A 6 25.28 26.28 64.61
C ILE A 6 25.59 24.80 64.36
N LEU A 7 25.06 24.22 63.28
CA LEU A 7 25.40 22.87 62.83
C LEU A 7 26.50 22.97 61.76
N LYS A 8 27.69 22.40 62.06
CA LYS A 8 28.79 22.25 61.11
C LYS A 8 28.51 21.05 60.19
N ILE A 9 28.51 21.27 58.87
CA ILE A 9 28.50 20.19 57.88
C ILE A 9 29.92 20.04 57.35
N ALA A 10 30.51 18.86 57.54
CA ALA A 10 31.78 18.48 56.95
C ALA A 10 31.54 17.89 55.55
N ALA A 11 32.26 18.38 54.54
CA ALA A 11 32.23 17.85 53.18
C ALA A 11 33.22 16.68 53.05
N SER A 12 32.72 15.51 52.63
CA SER A 12 33.55 14.34 52.28
C SER A 12 33.69 14.27 50.77
N ALA A 13 34.91 14.35 50.26
CA ALA A 13 35.21 14.21 48.84
C ALA A 13 35.23 12.71 48.45
N LEU A 14 34.33 12.30 47.55
CA LEU A 14 34.35 10.99 46.89
C LEU A 14 35.07 11.13 45.54
N ALA A 15 36.23 10.49 45.41
CA ALA A 15 36.95 10.37 44.15
C ALA A 15 36.25 9.32 43.25
N GLY A 16 35.66 9.76 42.14
CA GLY A 16 35.07 8.88 41.13
C GLY A 16 36.12 8.36 40.15
N ALA A 17 36.29 7.05 40.07
CA ALA A 17 37.08 6.41 39.03
C ALA A 17 36.25 6.32 37.74
N ALA A 18 36.74 6.92 36.65
CA ALA A 18 36.09 6.88 35.34
C ALA A 18 36.38 5.56 34.63
N PHE A 19 35.37 4.69 34.50
CA PHE A 19 35.40 3.54 33.60
C PHE A 19 35.18 4.03 32.16
N SER A 20 36.24 4.00 31.35
CA SER A 20 36.15 4.25 29.91
C SER A 20 35.64 2.98 29.22
N CYS A 21 34.38 2.99 28.80
CA CYS A 21 33.80 1.93 27.98
C CYS A 21 34.25 2.15 26.52
N PRO A 22 34.97 1.21 25.88
CA PRO A 22 35.36 1.38 24.48
C PRO A 22 34.11 1.33 23.59
N LEU A 23 33.93 2.41 22.82
CA LEU A 23 32.88 2.54 21.82
C LEU A 23 33.23 1.57 20.66
N LEU A 24 32.50 0.46 20.54
CA LEU A 24 32.62 -0.42 19.37
C LEU A 24 32.12 0.35 18.15
N ALA A 25 32.99 0.57 17.17
CA ALA A 25 32.63 1.16 15.89
C ALA A 25 31.58 0.26 15.20
N GLN A 26 30.39 0.80 15.00
CA GLN A 26 29.30 0.13 14.29
C GLN A 26 29.67 0.14 12.81
N GLU A 27 30.01 -1.02 12.23
CA GLU A 27 30.25 -1.13 10.80
C GLU A 27 28.98 -0.72 10.05
N ALA A 28 29.10 0.32 9.20
CA ALA A 28 27.99 0.80 8.40
C ALA A 28 27.58 -0.29 7.39
N VAL A 29 26.34 -0.75 7.48
CA VAL A 29 25.77 -1.69 6.49
C VAL A 29 25.84 -0.99 5.13
N PRO A 30 26.48 -1.61 4.10
CA PRO A 30 26.59 -0.99 2.79
C PRO A 30 25.18 -0.69 2.26
N ALA A 31 24.94 0.56 1.88
CA ALA A 31 23.68 0.98 1.29
C ALA A 31 23.43 0.19 0.00
N VAL A 32 22.25 -0.41 -0.12
CA VAL A 32 21.83 -1.06 -1.37
C VAL A 32 21.80 0.01 -2.47
N THR A 33 22.63 -0.14 -3.48
CA THR A 33 22.67 0.76 -4.62
C THR A 33 21.58 0.37 -5.61
N CYS A 34 20.47 1.13 -5.60
CA CYS A 34 19.41 0.97 -6.59
C CYS A 34 19.71 1.85 -7.81
N PRO A 35 19.92 1.30 -9.02
CA PRO A 35 20.02 2.14 -10.21
C PRO A 35 18.69 2.86 -10.47
N ALA A 36 18.73 4.07 -11.03
CA ALA A 36 17.53 4.80 -11.41
C ALA A 36 16.92 4.17 -12.67
N PRO A 37 15.72 3.58 -12.63
CA PRO A 37 15.08 3.09 -13.83
C PRO A 37 14.61 4.25 -14.72
N ALA A 38 14.70 4.06 -16.04
CA ALA A 38 14.11 4.98 -17.00
C ALA A 38 12.59 5.05 -16.81
N MET A 39 11.97 6.17 -17.22
CA MET A 39 10.51 6.25 -17.28
C MET A 39 10.03 5.50 -18.52
N GLU A 40 9.04 4.63 -18.34
CA GLU A 40 8.51 3.76 -19.39
C GLU A 40 7.07 4.17 -19.76
N GLN A 41 6.79 4.33 -21.06
CA GLN A 41 5.43 4.63 -21.52
C GLN A 41 4.59 3.36 -21.62
N VAL A 42 3.38 3.39 -21.06
CA VAL A 42 2.41 2.32 -21.23
C VAL A 42 1.62 2.49 -22.53
N ARG A 43 1.05 1.39 -23.03
CA ARG A 43 0.12 1.41 -24.16
C ARG A 43 -1.27 1.00 -23.70
N VAL A 44 -2.28 1.81 -24.00
CA VAL A 44 -3.69 1.44 -23.74
C VAL A 44 -4.10 0.34 -24.72
N VAL A 45 -4.61 -0.77 -24.19
CA VAL A 45 -5.16 -1.92 -24.93
C VAL A 45 -6.67 -1.78 -25.07
N ALA A 46 -7.36 -1.45 -23.98
CA ALA A 46 -8.81 -1.29 -23.95
C ALA A 46 -9.24 -0.23 -22.93
N ARG A 47 -10.45 0.30 -23.12
CA ARG A 47 -11.12 1.24 -22.22
C ARG A 47 -12.47 0.65 -21.86
N MET A 48 -12.78 0.58 -20.58
CA MET A 48 -14.06 0.07 -20.08
C MET A 48 -14.71 1.12 -19.19
N PRO A 49 -16.06 1.14 -19.07
CA PRO A 49 -16.73 2.00 -18.12
C PRO A 49 -16.32 1.69 -16.69
N HIS A 50 -16.23 2.73 -15.86
CA HIS A 50 -16.06 2.62 -14.41
C HIS A 50 -17.04 3.59 -13.72
N ASP A 51 -17.47 3.27 -12.49
CA ASP A 51 -18.44 4.11 -11.77
C ASP A 51 -17.75 5.40 -11.31
N PRO A 52 -18.15 6.59 -11.81
CA PRO A 52 -17.48 7.86 -11.47
C PRO A 52 -17.81 8.36 -10.06
N ARG A 53 -18.48 7.55 -9.23
CA ARG A 53 -18.70 7.80 -7.79
C ARG A 53 -17.89 6.85 -6.91
N ALA A 54 -16.99 6.09 -7.53
CA ALA A 54 -16.17 5.11 -6.87
C ALA A 54 -14.85 5.73 -6.44
N PHE A 55 -14.72 6.02 -5.16
CA PHE A 55 -13.45 6.43 -4.60
C PHE A 55 -12.54 5.20 -4.43
N THR A 56 -11.99 4.68 -5.54
CA THR A 56 -11.22 3.42 -5.61
C THR A 56 -10.03 3.44 -4.67
N GLN A 57 -9.94 2.46 -3.76
CA GLN A 57 -8.82 2.31 -2.82
C GLN A 57 -8.12 0.95 -2.86
N GLY A 58 -8.76 -0.05 -3.46
CA GLY A 58 -8.12 -1.35 -3.73
C GLY A 58 -8.80 -2.01 -4.92
N LEU A 59 -8.04 -2.64 -5.79
CA LEU A 59 -8.55 -3.28 -6.99
C LEU A 59 -7.79 -4.60 -7.23
N ILE A 60 -8.50 -5.71 -7.45
CA ILE A 60 -7.86 -6.97 -7.84
C ILE A 60 -8.66 -7.68 -8.93
N PHE A 61 -8.00 -8.54 -9.70
CA PHE A 61 -8.66 -9.43 -10.63
C PHE A 61 -8.84 -10.83 -10.01
N HIS A 62 -10.07 -11.34 -10.00
CA HIS A 62 -10.34 -12.70 -9.52
C HIS A 62 -11.47 -13.37 -10.32
N SER A 63 -11.19 -14.57 -10.84
CA SER A 63 -12.19 -15.43 -11.49
C SER A 63 -13.04 -14.71 -12.55
N GLY A 64 -12.39 -13.95 -13.45
CA GLY A 64 -13.06 -13.26 -14.55
C GLY A 64 -13.73 -11.93 -14.20
N ALA A 65 -13.64 -11.50 -12.94
CA ALA A 65 -14.25 -10.29 -12.42
C ALA A 65 -13.18 -9.39 -11.76
N LEU A 66 -13.50 -8.11 -11.62
CA LEU A 66 -12.75 -7.23 -10.73
C LEU A 66 -13.41 -7.26 -9.35
N LEU A 67 -12.59 -7.26 -8.31
CA LEU A 67 -13.02 -6.99 -6.94
C LEU A 67 -12.42 -5.67 -6.52
N GLU A 68 -13.16 -4.88 -5.78
CA GLU A 68 -12.78 -3.50 -5.51
C GLU A 68 -13.27 -3.04 -4.14
N THR A 69 -12.41 -2.33 -3.42
CA THR A 69 -12.83 -1.54 -2.26
C THR A 69 -12.91 -0.07 -2.63
N THR A 70 -13.98 0.59 -2.19
CA THR A 70 -14.11 2.05 -2.27
C THR A 70 -14.00 2.67 -0.88
N GLY A 71 -13.43 3.87 -0.84
CA GLY A 71 -13.37 4.73 0.35
C GLY A 71 -14.62 5.58 0.55
N GLN A 72 -14.49 6.56 1.46
CA GLN A 72 -15.50 7.48 1.99
C GLN A 72 -16.33 6.93 3.17
N TYR A 73 -16.33 7.66 4.29
CA TYR A 73 -17.11 7.33 5.47
C TYR A 73 -18.61 7.26 5.13
N GLY A 74 -19.28 6.25 5.67
CA GLY A 74 -20.69 5.96 5.38
C GLY A 74 -20.99 5.43 3.97
N GLN A 75 -20.01 5.40 3.07
CA GLN A 75 -20.20 5.01 1.66
C GLN A 75 -19.28 3.88 1.20
N SER A 76 -18.25 3.56 1.98
CA SER A 76 -17.23 2.55 1.65
C SER A 76 -17.87 1.19 1.37
N GLN A 77 -17.44 0.56 0.28
CA GLN A 77 -18.00 -0.70 -0.20
C GLN A 77 -16.90 -1.67 -0.60
N LEU A 78 -17.18 -2.97 -0.45
CA LEU A 78 -16.51 -4.05 -1.18
C LEU A 78 -17.42 -4.50 -2.33
N ARG A 79 -16.90 -4.53 -3.55
CA ARG A 79 -17.67 -4.74 -4.77
C ARG A 79 -17.06 -5.84 -5.63
N ARG A 80 -17.91 -6.56 -6.36
CA ARG A 80 -17.54 -7.42 -7.49
C ARG A 80 -18.11 -6.82 -8.75
N LEU A 81 -17.26 -6.58 -9.73
CA LEU A 81 -17.62 -5.94 -11.00
C LEU A 81 -17.41 -6.89 -12.18
N ASP A 82 -18.27 -6.78 -13.18
CA ASP A 82 -17.96 -7.28 -14.51
C ASP A 82 -16.85 -6.42 -15.13
N ALA A 83 -15.71 -7.04 -15.45
CA ALA A 83 -14.50 -6.32 -15.88
C ALA A 83 -14.67 -5.60 -17.23
N ARG A 84 -15.64 -6.00 -18.07
CA ARG A 84 -15.85 -5.40 -19.40
C ARG A 84 -16.80 -4.21 -19.34
N THR A 85 -17.82 -4.30 -18.50
CA THR A 85 -18.92 -3.33 -18.46
C THR A 85 -18.85 -2.38 -17.26
N GLY A 86 -18.03 -2.69 -16.25
CA GLY A 86 -17.98 -1.95 -14.98
C GLY A 86 -19.22 -2.17 -14.10
N LYS A 87 -20.15 -3.04 -14.50
CA LYS A 87 -21.39 -3.27 -13.76
C LYS A 87 -21.11 -3.96 -12.44
N VAL A 88 -21.61 -3.39 -11.35
CA VAL A 88 -21.61 -4.02 -10.03
C VAL A 88 -22.51 -5.27 -10.05
N LEU A 89 -21.90 -6.43 -9.83
CA LEU A 89 -22.57 -7.72 -9.74
C LEU A 89 -22.99 -8.04 -8.31
N VAL A 90 -22.11 -7.74 -7.35
CA VAL A 90 -22.34 -7.93 -5.91
C VAL A 90 -21.69 -6.76 -5.18
N ARG A 91 -22.29 -6.30 -4.08
CA ARG A 91 -21.67 -5.31 -3.20
C ARG A 91 -21.93 -5.64 -1.73
N ARG A 92 -21.06 -5.15 -0.86
CA ARG A 92 -21.24 -5.09 0.58
C ARG A 92 -20.78 -3.74 1.09
N THR A 93 -21.57 -3.14 1.97
CA THR A 93 -21.20 -1.89 2.64
C THR A 93 -20.32 -2.21 3.84
N LEU A 94 -19.24 -1.46 4.02
CA LEU A 94 -18.43 -1.50 5.25
C LEU A 94 -19.14 -0.72 6.37
N PRO A 95 -18.77 -0.92 7.65
CA PRO A 95 -19.31 -0.12 8.74
C PRO A 95 -19.18 1.38 8.48
N VAL A 96 -20.20 2.15 8.86
CA VAL A 96 -20.33 3.57 8.49
C VAL A 96 -19.23 4.47 9.06
N ASP A 97 -18.64 4.07 10.18
CA ASP A 97 -17.54 4.72 10.88
C ASP A 97 -16.15 4.37 10.30
N GLN A 98 -16.12 3.67 9.16
CA GLN A 98 -14.91 3.17 8.55
C GLN A 98 -14.76 3.67 7.13
N PHE A 99 -13.52 4.02 6.80
CA PHE A 99 -13.10 4.37 5.45
C PHE A 99 -12.36 3.15 4.86
N GLY A 100 -12.93 2.55 3.82
CA GLY A 100 -12.38 1.37 3.16
C GLY A 100 -11.14 1.68 2.33
N GLU A 101 -10.17 0.79 2.37
CA GLU A 101 -8.86 0.95 1.73
C GLU A 101 -8.48 -0.30 0.91
N GLY A 102 -7.18 -0.56 0.74
CA GLY A 102 -6.60 -1.60 -0.11
C GLY A 102 -7.18 -3.00 0.07
N LEU A 103 -7.11 -3.76 -1.02
CA LEU A 103 -7.73 -5.07 -1.18
C LEU A 103 -6.69 -6.10 -1.61
N GLY A 104 -6.48 -7.14 -0.81
CA GLY A 104 -5.55 -8.22 -1.14
C GLY A 104 -6.22 -9.58 -1.12
N ARG A 105 -5.65 -10.55 -1.86
CA ARG A 105 -6.12 -11.95 -1.83
C ARG A 105 -4.99 -12.97 -1.61
N ILE A 106 -5.25 -13.98 -0.79
CA ILE A 106 -4.47 -15.24 -0.67
C ILE A 106 -5.45 -16.40 -0.79
N GLY A 107 -5.35 -17.22 -1.84
CA GLY A 107 -6.31 -18.30 -2.07
C GLY A 107 -7.75 -17.76 -2.17
N ASN A 108 -8.71 -18.32 -1.42
CA ASN A 108 -10.07 -17.77 -1.38
C ASN A 108 -10.25 -16.69 -0.28
N GLU A 109 -9.21 -16.35 0.47
CA GLU A 109 -9.30 -15.30 1.48
C GLU A 109 -9.01 -13.94 0.85
N LEU A 110 -9.97 -13.04 1.01
CA LEU A 110 -9.92 -11.65 0.57
C LEU A 110 -9.86 -10.76 1.81
N VAL A 111 -8.94 -9.81 1.84
CA VAL A 111 -8.79 -8.85 2.95
C VAL A 111 -8.95 -7.44 2.42
N ALA A 112 -9.89 -6.69 3.01
CA ALA A 112 -10.07 -5.26 2.76
C ALA A 112 -9.63 -4.45 3.99
N LEU A 113 -8.73 -3.50 3.79
CA LEU A 113 -8.22 -2.63 4.85
C LEU A 113 -9.19 -1.49 5.18
N THR A 114 -8.89 -0.82 6.28
CA THR A 114 -9.48 0.46 6.67
C THR A 114 -8.39 1.51 6.83
N TRP A 115 -8.69 2.79 6.63
CA TRP A 115 -7.68 3.83 6.70
C TRP A 115 -7.05 3.93 8.10
N THR A 116 -7.77 4.47 9.08
CA THR A 116 -7.23 4.71 10.43
C THR A 116 -7.79 3.77 11.50
N ASN A 117 -8.81 2.98 11.19
CA ASN A 117 -9.50 2.17 12.20
C ASN A 117 -8.70 0.93 12.66
N GLY A 118 -7.64 0.53 11.93
CA GLY A 118 -6.82 -0.64 12.24
C GLY A 118 -7.56 -1.98 12.07
N VAL A 119 -8.54 -2.04 11.16
CA VAL A 119 -9.34 -3.24 10.86
C VAL A 119 -9.01 -3.76 9.46
N ALA A 120 -8.71 -5.06 9.36
CA ALA A 120 -8.59 -5.78 8.10
C ALA A 120 -9.76 -6.77 8.01
N HIS A 121 -10.81 -6.41 7.26
CA HIS A 121 -12.00 -7.24 7.10
C HIS A 121 -11.71 -8.42 6.18
N ARG A 122 -12.13 -9.62 6.59
CA ARG A 122 -11.89 -10.86 5.86
C ARG A 122 -13.17 -11.31 5.18
N PHE A 123 -13.07 -11.72 3.93
CA PHE A 123 -14.17 -12.22 3.13
C PHE A 123 -13.74 -13.44 2.29
N ALA A 124 -14.70 -14.27 1.89
CA ALA A 124 -14.48 -15.28 0.86
C ALA A 124 -14.51 -14.61 -0.52
N ALA A 125 -13.41 -14.63 -1.27
CA ALA A 125 -13.26 -13.92 -2.55
C ALA A 125 -14.34 -14.30 -3.57
N ASP A 126 -14.79 -15.55 -3.58
CA ASP A 126 -15.79 -16.03 -4.53
C ASP A 126 -17.20 -15.46 -4.29
N THR A 127 -17.56 -15.17 -3.04
CA THR A 127 -18.94 -14.83 -2.64
C THR A 127 -19.05 -13.51 -1.88
N LEU A 128 -17.92 -12.90 -1.57
CA LEU A 128 -17.73 -11.80 -0.64
C LEU A 128 -18.28 -12.06 0.76
N LYS A 129 -18.65 -13.29 1.14
CA LYS A 129 -19.21 -13.56 2.48
C LYS A 129 -18.18 -13.25 3.57
N PRO A 130 -18.56 -12.60 4.68
CA PRO A 130 -17.63 -12.25 5.75
C PRO A 130 -17.09 -13.51 6.44
N LEU A 131 -15.79 -13.48 6.75
CA LEU A 131 -15.05 -14.54 7.45
C LEU A 131 -14.52 -14.08 8.81
N GLY A 132 -14.77 -12.82 9.18
CA GLY A 132 -14.26 -12.18 10.40
C GLY A 132 -13.34 -11.01 10.05
N SER A 133 -12.41 -10.69 10.94
CA SER A 133 -11.46 -9.59 10.75
C SER A 133 -10.16 -9.83 11.50
N PHE A 134 -9.11 -9.15 11.06
CA PHE A 134 -7.88 -8.97 11.80
C PHE A 134 -7.78 -7.54 12.34
N ARG A 135 -6.79 -7.35 13.24
CA ARG A 135 -6.40 -6.04 13.76
C ARG A 135 -4.95 -5.76 13.39
N TYR A 136 -4.65 -4.51 13.04
CA TYR A 136 -3.28 -4.03 12.82
C TYR A 136 -3.08 -2.64 13.43
N GLN A 137 -1.83 -2.20 13.46
CA GLN A 137 -1.40 -0.89 13.96
C GLN A 137 -1.05 0.04 12.80
N GLY A 138 -1.27 1.34 13.00
CA GLY A 138 -1.05 2.37 11.97
C GLY A 138 -2.13 2.37 10.89
N GLU A 139 -1.88 3.16 9.84
CA GLU A 139 -2.83 3.34 8.73
C GLU A 139 -2.73 2.20 7.72
N GLY A 140 -3.83 1.82 7.07
CA GLY A 140 -3.81 0.90 5.93
C GLY A 140 -4.14 1.63 4.64
N TRP A 141 -3.26 1.55 3.63
CA TRP A 141 -3.49 2.13 2.31
C TRP A 141 -3.66 1.00 1.31
N GLY A 142 -2.63 0.57 0.58
CA GLY A 142 -2.71 -0.59 -0.33
C GLY A 142 -2.45 -1.94 0.35
N LEU A 143 -2.95 -3.01 -0.27
CA LEU A 143 -2.72 -4.40 0.17
C LEU A 143 -2.57 -5.33 -1.03
N THR A 144 -1.51 -6.13 -1.05
CA THR A 144 -1.35 -7.24 -2.00
C THR A 144 -0.73 -8.45 -1.30
N SER A 145 -0.35 -9.48 -2.06
CA SER A 145 0.31 -10.67 -1.51
C SER A 145 1.27 -11.33 -2.50
N ASP A 146 2.37 -11.87 -1.98
CA ASP A 146 3.26 -12.81 -2.69
C ASP A 146 2.71 -14.25 -2.76
N GLY A 147 1.46 -14.46 -2.34
CA GLY A 147 0.79 -15.75 -2.19
C GLY A 147 1.09 -16.47 -0.87
N LYS A 148 2.00 -15.95 -0.04
CA LYS A 148 2.39 -16.54 1.25
C LYS A 148 2.25 -15.56 2.42
N ARG A 149 2.43 -14.26 2.17
CA ARG A 149 2.36 -13.17 3.13
C ARG A 149 1.57 -12.03 2.54
N TRP A 150 0.95 -11.23 3.40
CA TRP A 150 0.38 -9.96 2.98
C TRP A 150 1.48 -8.91 2.88
N ILE A 151 1.31 -7.97 1.94
CA ILE A 151 2.21 -6.83 1.74
C ILE A 151 1.33 -5.59 1.75
N ARG A 152 1.57 -4.69 2.71
CA ARG A 152 0.76 -3.52 2.96
C ARG A 152 1.59 -2.25 2.80
N SER A 153 0.98 -1.21 2.24
CA SER A 153 1.48 0.17 2.30
C SER A 153 0.62 0.99 3.26
N ASP A 154 1.16 2.10 3.73
CA ASP A 154 0.52 3.02 4.68
C ASP A 154 0.79 4.49 4.35
N GLY A 155 1.11 4.80 3.09
CA GLY A 155 1.53 6.14 2.64
C GLY A 155 2.98 6.48 2.98
N SER A 156 3.66 5.72 3.83
CA SER A 156 5.10 5.89 4.06
C SER A 156 5.95 5.33 2.91
N ASP A 157 7.26 5.41 3.06
CA ASP A 157 8.24 4.79 2.19
C ASP A 157 8.47 3.30 2.49
N ASN A 158 7.55 2.60 3.17
CA ASN A 158 7.73 1.20 3.56
C ASN A 158 6.68 0.29 2.94
N LEU A 159 7.13 -0.88 2.49
CA LEU A 159 6.27 -2.05 2.33
C LEU A 159 6.37 -2.89 3.61
N ILE A 160 5.21 -3.19 4.19
CA ILE A 160 5.07 -3.87 5.48
C ILE A 160 4.55 -5.29 5.23
N PHE A 161 5.29 -6.30 5.69
CA PHE A 161 4.97 -7.70 5.47
C PHE A 161 4.20 -8.26 6.66
N HIS A 162 3.09 -8.94 6.42
CA HIS A 162 2.30 -9.58 7.47
C HIS A 162 2.14 -11.08 7.26
N ASP A 163 2.11 -11.81 8.37
CA ASP A 163 1.78 -13.24 8.40
C ASP A 163 0.37 -13.47 7.84
N ALA A 164 0.21 -14.47 6.98
CA ALA A 164 -1.06 -14.69 6.27
C ALA A 164 -2.21 -15.09 7.20
N ALA A 165 -1.92 -15.85 8.27
CA ALA A 165 -2.92 -16.41 9.16
C ALA A 165 -3.33 -15.46 10.30
N THR A 166 -2.41 -14.60 10.74
CA THR A 166 -2.60 -13.75 11.92
C THR A 166 -2.59 -12.26 11.61
N PHE A 167 -2.16 -11.87 10.41
CA PHE A 167 -1.96 -10.47 9.99
C PHE A 167 -0.95 -9.69 10.85
N LYS A 168 -0.18 -10.38 11.70
CA LYS A 168 0.89 -9.76 12.48
C LYS A 168 2.03 -9.35 11.55
N GLU A 169 2.57 -8.17 11.79
CA GLU A 169 3.75 -7.70 11.08
C GLU A 169 4.94 -8.64 11.33
N THR A 170 5.65 -8.98 10.25
CA THR A 170 6.80 -9.88 10.22
C THR A 170 8.08 -9.19 9.74
N GLY A 171 7.96 -7.95 9.26
CA GLY A 171 9.08 -7.14 8.80
C GLY A 171 8.63 -6.02 7.88
N ARG A 172 9.60 -5.19 7.47
CA ARG A 172 9.40 -4.09 6.52
C ARG A 172 10.58 -3.99 5.59
N VAL A 173 10.36 -3.40 4.42
CA VAL A 173 11.43 -2.94 3.54
C VAL A 173 11.17 -1.49 3.17
N ARG A 174 12.20 -0.66 3.26
CA ARG A 174 12.15 0.74 2.80
C ARG A 174 12.28 0.78 1.29
N VAL A 175 11.34 1.43 0.63
CA VAL A 175 11.30 1.64 -0.81
C VAL A 175 12.13 2.85 -1.19
N THR A 176 12.98 2.70 -2.20
CA THR A 176 13.80 3.79 -2.72
C THR A 176 13.79 3.84 -4.24
N LEU A 177 13.76 5.06 -4.77
CA LEU A 177 14.01 5.37 -6.16
C LEU A 177 15.42 5.96 -6.27
N ALA A 178 16.34 5.22 -6.88
CA ALA A 178 17.74 5.64 -7.03
C ALA A 178 18.44 5.97 -5.69
N GLY A 179 18.09 5.25 -4.62
CA GLY A 179 18.63 5.46 -3.27
C GLY A 179 17.88 6.51 -2.43
N THR A 180 16.97 7.28 -3.02
CA THR A 180 16.12 8.23 -2.29
C THR A 180 14.82 7.54 -1.82
N PRO A 181 14.41 7.68 -0.55
CA PRO A 181 13.11 7.21 -0.08
C PRO A 181 11.95 7.65 -0.99
N LEU A 182 11.05 6.72 -1.30
CA LEU A 182 9.85 6.99 -2.09
C LEU A 182 8.60 6.83 -1.21
N PRO A 183 8.08 7.93 -0.61
CA PRO A 183 6.84 7.90 0.17
C PRO A 183 5.61 7.85 -0.75
N GLU A 184 4.43 7.98 -0.13
CA GLU A 184 3.12 8.04 -0.79
C GLU A 184 2.76 6.75 -1.54
N LEU A 185 3.29 5.61 -1.08
CA LEU A 185 2.92 4.30 -1.60
C LEU A 185 1.45 4.04 -1.25
N ASN A 186 0.62 3.94 -2.27
CA ASN A 186 -0.83 3.77 -2.13
C ASN A 186 -1.23 2.36 -2.55
N GLU A 187 -2.17 2.20 -3.49
CA GLU A 187 -2.66 0.90 -3.92
C GLU A 187 -1.54 -0.01 -4.48
N LEU A 188 -1.65 -1.34 -4.22
CA LEU A 188 -0.61 -2.33 -4.48
C LEU A 188 -1.13 -3.53 -5.28
N GLU A 189 -0.29 -4.08 -6.17
CA GLU A 189 -0.56 -5.34 -6.88
C GLU A 189 0.71 -6.19 -7.05
N TRP A 190 0.60 -7.52 -6.96
CA TRP A 190 1.75 -8.42 -7.08
C TRP A 190 1.84 -9.00 -8.49
N ILE A 191 2.91 -8.66 -9.22
CA ILE A 191 3.08 -9.05 -10.62
C ILE A 191 4.50 -9.54 -10.85
N GLY A 192 4.64 -10.83 -11.20
CA GLY A 192 5.91 -11.38 -11.65
C GLY A 192 7.06 -11.27 -10.63
N GLY A 193 6.75 -11.30 -9.33
CA GLY A 193 7.75 -11.20 -8.25
C GLY A 193 8.04 -9.78 -7.77
N LEU A 194 7.37 -8.77 -8.33
CA LEU A 194 7.48 -7.37 -7.94
C LEU A 194 6.17 -6.88 -7.33
N VAL A 195 6.27 -5.89 -6.46
CA VAL A 195 5.13 -5.14 -5.94
C VAL A 195 4.95 -3.90 -6.81
N PHE A 196 3.86 -3.86 -7.56
CA PHE A 196 3.43 -2.67 -8.26
C PHE A 196 2.73 -1.76 -7.25
N ALA A 197 3.02 -0.47 -7.28
CA ALA A 197 2.44 0.50 -6.38
C ALA A 197 2.04 1.77 -7.14
N ASN A 198 0.83 2.27 -6.88
CA ASN A 198 0.52 3.67 -7.13
C ASN A 198 1.34 4.56 -6.18
N VAL A 199 1.75 5.72 -6.66
CA VAL A 199 2.29 6.80 -5.82
C VAL A 199 1.23 7.90 -5.75
N TRP A 200 0.70 8.19 -4.56
CA TRP A 200 -0.42 9.12 -4.40
C TRP A 200 -0.06 10.53 -4.90
N HIS A 201 -1.03 11.23 -5.51
CA HIS A 201 -0.85 12.48 -6.25
C HIS A 201 0.20 12.44 -7.39
N SER A 202 0.54 11.25 -7.88
CA SER A 202 1.38 11.07 -9.07
C SER A 202 0.64 10.28 -10.14
N ASP A 203 0.98 10.53 -11.39
CA ASP A 203 0.53 9.71 -12.53
C ASP A 203 1.50 8.55 -12.82
N VAL A 204 2.18 8.05 -11.79
CA VAL A 204 3.22 7.03 -11.93
C VAL A 204 2.85 5.77 -11.14
N ILE A 205 3.07 4.62 -11.79
CA ILE A 205 3.14 3.33 -11.12
C ILE A 205 4.60 2.90 -11.05
N VAL A 206 5.05 2.42 -9.90
CA VAL A 206 6.39 1.84 -9.73
C VAL A 206 6.29 0.34 -9.53
N ALA A 207 7.27 -0.41 -10.03
CA ALA A 207 7.43 -1.83 -9.70
C ALA A 207 8.65 -2.00 -8.79
N ILE A 208 8.42 -2.51 -7.58
CA ILE A 208 9.37 -2.53 -6.48
C ILE A 208 9.82 -3.98 -6.26
N ASP A 209 11.13 -4.19 -6.11
CA ASP A 209 11.64 -5.46 -5.62
C ASP A 209 11.39 -5.54 -4.10
N PRO A 210 10.52 -6.45 -3.62
CA PRO A 210 10.15 -6.54 -2.21
C PRO A 210 11.30 -7.02 -1.32
N LYS A 211 12.39 -7.57 -1.88
CA LYS A 211 13.54 -8.02 -1.10
C LYS A 211 14.48 -6.88 -0.75
N THR A 212 14.62 -5.93 -1.66
CA THR A 212 15.61 -4.85 -1.57
C THR A 212 14.97 -3.47 -1.34
N GLY A 213 13.70 -3.31 -1.70
CA GLY A 213 13.00 -2.02 -1.73
C GLY A 213 13.37 -1.17 -2.93
N CYS A 214 14.24 -1.64 -3.83
CA CYS A 214 14.59 -0.89 -5.02
C CYS A 214 13.41 -0.81 -5.98
N VAL A 215 13.09 0.39 -6.45
CA VAL A 215 12.22 0.59 -7.62
C VAL A 215 12.96 0.06 -8.85
N ALA A 216 12.49 -1.06 -9.39
CA ALA A 216 13.06 -1.73 -10.55
C ALA A 216 12.55 -1.14 -11.87
N ARG A 217 11.31 -0.63 -11.89
CA ARG A 217 10.67 0.00 -13.06
C ARG A 217 9.73 1.10 -12.61
N ARG A 218 9.46 2.05 -13.51
CA ARG A 218 8.45 3.09 -13.32
C ARG A 218 7.74 3.41 -14.63
N PHE A 219 6.43 3.60 -14.55
CA PHE A 219 5.54 3.71 -15.69
C PHE A 219 4.81 5.03 -15.65
N ASP A 220 4.83 5.77 -16.76
CA ASP A 220 4.07 7.02 -16.92
C ASP A 220 2.64 6.73 -17.40
N LEU A 221 1.68 7.10 -16.56
CA LEU A 221 0.25 7.00 -16.83
C LEU A 221 -0.40 8.39 -17.00
N SER A 222 0.37 9.47 -17.06
CA SER A 222 -0.15 10.83 -17.26
C SER A 222 -1.03 11.01 -18.52
N PRO A 223 -0.85 10.26 -19.63
CA PRO A 223 -1.81 10.30 -20.73
C PRO A 223 -3.23 9.86 -20.32
N LEU A 224 -3.38 8.91 -19.39
CA LEU A 224 -4.67 8.40 -18.94
C LEU A 224 -5.36 9.40 -18.02
N SER A 225 -4.64 9.99 -17.07
CA SER A 225 -5.16 11.05 -16.19
C SER A 225 -5.63 12.27 -16.99
N ARG A 226 -4.88 12.68 -18.02
CA ARG A 226 -5.31 13.74 -18.95
C ARG A 226 -6.52 13.36 -19.79
N GLU A 227 -6.66 12.09 -20.19
CA GLU A 227 -7.83 11.61 -20.94
C GLU A 227 -9.10 11.63 -20.07
N VAL A 228 -8.96 11.31 -18.78
CA VAL A 228 -10.06 11.37 -17.82
C VAL A 228 -10.40 12.83 -17.47
N ALA A 229 -9.39 13.68 -17.31
CA ALA A 229 -9.52 15.10 -16.96
C ALA A 229 -10.50 15.34 -15.80
N ALA A 230 -10.35 14.54 -14.73
CA ALA A 230 -11.23 14.67 -13.57
C ALA A 230 -11.09 16.08 -12.98
N GLY A 231 -12.24 16.74 -12.76
CA GLY A 231 -12.26 18.11 -12.21
C GLY A 231 -11.98 18.18 -10.71
N ASP A 232 -11.95 17.04 -10.02
CA ASP A 232 -11.67 16.93 -8.60
C ASP A 232 -10.17 16.61 -8.37
N PRO A 233 -9.44 17.39 -7.54
CA PRO A 233 -8.05 17.11 -7.18
C PRO A 233 -7.81 15.73 -6.55
N GLU A 234 -8.83 15.14 -5.91
CA GLU A 234 -8.76 13.80 -5.30
C GLU A 234 -9.13 12.67 -6.26
N ALA A 235 -9.60 12.99 -7.47
CA ALA A 235 -9.88 12.01 -8.51
C ALA A 235 -8.60 11.58 -9.25
N VAL A 236 -7.66 11.03 -8.47
CA VAL A 236 -6.31 10.65 -8.89
C VAL A 236 -6.23 9.19 -9.32
N LEU A 237 -5.16 8.86 -10.06
CA LEU A 237 -4.76 7.48 -10.39
C LEU A 237 -4.61 6.64 -9.11
N ASN A 238 -5.38 5.55 -9.00
CA ASN A 238 -5.35 4.61 -7.88
C ASN A 238 -6.14 3.33 -8.21
N GLY A 239 -5.53 2.17 -8.06
CA GLY A 239 -6.12 0.87 -8.37
C GLY A 239 -5.42 0.16 -9.53
N ILE A 240 -4.80 -0.99 -9.23
CA ILE A 240 -4.02 -1.81 -10.15
C ILE A 240 -4.51 -3.25 -9.99
N ALA A 241 -4.98 -3.89 -11.06
CA ALA A 241 -5.41 -5.28 -10.99
C ALA A 241 -4.73 -6.15 -12.05
N TRP A 242 -4.27 -7.33 -11.65
CA TRP A 242 -3.55 -8.24 -12.54
C TRP A 242 -4.29 -9.56 -12.79
N ASP A 243 -4.62 -9.83 -14.05
CA ASP A 243 -5.08 -11.14 -14.52
C ASP A 243 -3.90 -12.02 -14.91
N GLU A 244 -3.45 -12.85 -13.96
CA GLU A 244 -2.32 -13.78 -14.16
C GLU A 244 -2.53 -14.76 -15.33
N LYS A 245 -3.77 -15.20 -15.59
CA LYS A 245 -4.07 -16.19 -16.63
C LYS A 245 -4.08 -15.53 -18.02
N GLY A 246 -4.75 -14.38 -18.13
CA GLY A 246 -4.84 -13.64 -19.39
C GLY A 246 -3.63 -12.74 -19.68
N LYS A 247 -2.76 -12.53 -18.69
CA LYS A 247 -1.65 -11.56 -18.73
C LYS A 247 -2.11 -10.13 -19.04
N ARG A 248 -3.18 -9.71 -18.36
CA ARG A 248 -3.82 -8.40 -18.56
C ARG A 248 -3.67 -7.55 -17.31
N LEU A 249 -3.25 -6.31 -17.50
CA LEU A 249 -3.09 -5.33 -16.43
C LEU A 249 -4.19 -4.27 -16.56
N TYR A 250 -4.92 -4.08 -15.47
CA TYR A 250 -6.00 -3.10 -15.35
C TYR A 250 -5.59 -1.97 -14.43
N VAL A 251 -5.91 -0.73 -14.81
CA VAL A 251 -5.68 0.46 -13.98
C VAL A 251 -6.89 1.40 -14.05
N THR A 252 -7.17 2.09 -12.95
CA THR A 252 -8.21 3.14 -12.88
C THR A 252 -7.79 4.20 -11.85
N GLY A 253 -8.75 5.02 -11.41
CA GLY A 253 -8.54 6.00 -10.37
C GLY A 253 -9.77 6.21 -9.52
N LYS A 254 -9.62 7.10 -8.54
CA LYS A 254 -10.72 7.57 -7.69
C LYS A 254 -11.65 8.43 -8.55
N ASP A 255 -12.94 8.09 -8.54
CA ASP A 255 -13.99 8.75 -9.31
C ASP A 255 -13.75 8.80 -10.84
N TRP A 256 -12.85 7.95 -11.35
CA TRP A 256 -12.60 7.87 -12.78
C TRP A 256 -13.80 7.21 -13.47
N PRO A 257 -14.32 7.77 -14.58
CA PRO A 257 -15.38 7.15 -15.37
C PRO A 257 -14.86 5.99 -16.24
N ARG A 258 -13.56 5.71 -16.20
CA ARG A 258 -12.88 4.72 -17.03
C ARG A 258 -11.94 3.83 -16.24
N LEU A 259 -11.99 2.55 -16.58
CA LEU A 259 -10.97 1.55 -16.33
C LEU A 259 -10.19 1.34 -17.63
N PHE A 260 -8.88 1.13 -17.53
CA PHE A 260 -8.01 0.90 -18.68
C PHE A 260 -7.37 -0.47 -18.56
N GLU A 261 -7.36 -1.23 -19.65
CA GLU A 261 -6.41 -2.33 -19.83
C GLU A 261 -5.16 -1.73 -20.47
N ILE A 262 -3.99 -1.96 -19.88
CA ILE A 262 -2.71 -1.44 -20.37
C ILE A 262 -1.71 -2.57 -20.64
N ALA A 263 -0.84 -2.35 -21.62
CA ALA A 263 0.32 -3.17 -21.88
C ALA A 263 1.57 -2.40 -21.44
N LEU A 264 2.43 -3.07 -20.68
CA LEU A 264 3.75 -2.57 -20.32
C LEU A 264 4.73 -2.82 -21.47
N PRO A 265 5.79 -2.01 -21.62
CA PRO A 265 6.87 -2.32 -22.54
C PRO A 265 7.53 -3.66 -22.24
N GLU A 266 7.96 -4.36 -23.30
CA GLU A 266 8.74 -5.59 -23.18
C GLU A 266 10.08 -5.31 -22.47
N ARG A 267 10.55 -6.30 -21.70
CA ARG A 267 11.91 -6.28 -21.18
C ARG A 267 12.88 -6.50 -22.34
N LYS A 268 13.77 -5.55 -22.58
CA LYS A 268 14.92 -5.74 -23.46
C LYS A 268 15.94 -6.70 -22.83
#